data_AF-A0A2A2TD96-F1
#
_entry.id   AF-A0A2A2TD96-F1
#
_cell.length_a   1.000
_cell.length_b   1.000
_cell.length_c   1.000
_cell.angle_alpha   90.00
_cell.angle_beta   90.00
_cell.angle_gamma   90.00
#
_symmetry.space_group_name_H-M   'P 1'
#
loop_
_entity.id
_entity.type
_entity.pdbx_description
1 polymer ?
#
loop_
_entity_poly.entity_id
_entity_poly.type
_entity_poly.pdbx_seq_one_letter_code
_entity_poly.pdbx_strand_id
1 'polypeptide(L)'
;MATRRVAISRSLWKTTVLKVDEVYQLKNSSSIVWGEGEKSICDDFYKQHQLNRSASKGSLLFLVVACEKLKEKLNKDIPILIQNYSQVIYFCYENSLSKIIEKEVDFKKSIEYLCAFDNPEPDKIECVASVLLGAWLAIDKTKASVMDAISKAQEYIPSYIRSFQAELPLDPEVQVILDGIDNFTYNLTRGFLHWEFQGRGIYKTSSKLLD
;
A
#
# COMPACT_ATOMS: atom_id res chain seq x y z
N MET A 1 19.68 -12.08 62.26
CA MET A 1 20.41 -11.67 61.03
C MET A 1 19.49 -11.89 59.85
N ALA A 2 18.84 -10.82 59.37
CA ALA A 2 17.92 -10.87 58.24
C ALA A 2 18.60 -10.26 57.00
N THR A 3 18.88 -11.10 56.00
CA THR A 3 19.52 -10.70 54.75
C THR A 3 18.48 -10.03 53.84
N ARG A 4 18.56 -8.70 53.71
CA ARG A 4 17.78 -7.91 52.75
C ARG A 4 18.21 -8.29 51.32
N ARG A 5 17.32 -8.93 50.56
CA ARG A 5 17.45 -9.00 49.10
C ARG A 5 16.87 -7.71 48.51
N VAL A 6 17.75 -6.85 48.00
CA VAL A 6 17.36 -5.71 47.16
C VAL A 6 17.05 -6.27 45.78
N ALA A 7 15.77 -6.39 45.45
CA ALA A 7 15.33 -6.64 44.08
C ALA A 7 15.44 -5.33 43.30
N ILE A 8 16.52 -5.16 42.53
CA ILE A 8 16.63 -4.09 41.56
C ILE A 8 15.70 -4.46 40.40
N SER A 9 14.52 -3.83 40.37
CA SER A 9 13.58 -3.89 39.26
C SER A 9 14.26 -3.42 37.98
N ARG A 10 14.57 -4.35 37.08
CA ARG A 10 14.91 -4.07 35.69
C ARG A 10 13.61 -3.79 34.93
N SER A 11 13.16 -2.55 34.95
CA SER A 11 12.12 -2.06 34.01
C SER A 11 12.41 -0.63 33.54
N LEU A 12 13.63 -0.42 33.06
CA LEU A 12 13.97 0.54 31.99
C LEU A 12 14.21 -0.40 30.80
N TRP A 13 13.64 -0.32 29.60
CA TRP A 13 13.24 0.80 28.77
C TRP A 13 12.04 0.32 27.93
N LYS A 14 10.86 0.94 28.05
CA LYS A 14 9.90 0.87 26.94
C LYS A 14 10.44 1.84 25.89
N THR A 15 11.22 1.33 24.95
CA THR A 15 11.53 2.05 23.71
C THR A 15 10.21 2.30 23.02
N THR A 16 9.63 3.47 23.28
CA THR A 16 8.49 3.96 22.51
C THR A 16 9.08 4.22 21.14
N VAL A 17 8.92 3.27 20.22
CA VAL A 17 9.26 3.48 18.82
C VAL A 17 8.39 4.65 18.39
N LEU A 18 9.00 5.83 18.26
CA LEU A 18 8.31 7.01 17.77
C LEU A 18 7.74 6.62 16.41
N LYS A 19 6.43 6.79 16.24
CA LYS A 19 5.79 6.63 14.93
C LYS A 19 6.49 7.61 13.98
N VAL A 20 7.14 7.06 12.96
CA VAL A 20 7.77 7.84 11.90
C VAL A 20 6.74 7.98 10.79
N ASP A 21 6.35 9.21 10.48
CA ASP A 21 5.47 9.49 9.36
C ASP A 21 6.33 9.66 8.08
N GLU A 22 5.97 8.96 7.02
CA GLU A 22 6.57 9.15 5.70
C GLU A 22 5.73 10.16 4.92
N VAL A 23 6.36 11.24 4.44
CA VAL A 23 5.68 12.32 3.72
C VAL A 23 6.29 12.45 2.33
N TYR A 24 5.44 12.47 1.32
CA TYR A 24 5.85 12.50 -0.08
C TYR A 24 5.44 13.81 -0.73
N GLN A 25 6.38 14.49 -1.40
CA GLN A 25 6.12 15.64 -2.25
C GLN A 25 6.41 15.26 -3.70
N LEU A 26 5.39 15.26 -4.55
CA LEU A 26 5.52 14.97 -5.98
C LEU A 26 5.88 16.23 -6.75
N LYS A 27 6.88 16.15 -7.63
CA LYS A 27 7.23 17.24 -8.54
C LYS A 27 7.52 16.71 -9.94
N ASN A 28 6.81 17.23 -10.94
CA ASN A 28 6.88 16.75 -12.33
C ASN A 28 7.61 17.72 -13.27
N SER A 29 8.73 18.29 -12.83
CA SER A 29 9.56 19.18 -13.65
C SER A 29 10.97 18.61 -13.79
N SER A 30 11.57 18.73 -14.97
CA SER A 30 12.93 18.25 -15.24
C SER A 30 14.02 19.19 -14.72
N SER A 31 13.67 20.42 -14.34
CA SER A 31 14.60 21.47 -13.93
C SER A 31 14.55 21.78 -12.43
N ILE A 32 14.03 20.86 -11.62
CA ILE A 32 13.90 21.06 -10.17
C ILE A 32 15.28 21.13 -9.51
N VAL A 33 15.38 22.03 -8.53
CA VAL A 33 16.50 22.14 -7.59
C VAL A 33 15.93 22.31 -6.18
N TRP A 34 16.71 21.98 -5.15
CA TRP A 34 16.32 22.19 -3.75
C TRP A 34 15.99 23.66 -3.45
N GLY A 35 16.72 24.57 -4.09
CA GLY A 35 16.55 26.01 -3.94
C GLY A 35 17.01 26.54 -2.58
N GLU A 36 17.02 27.85 -2.46
CA GLU A 36 17.35 28.58 -1.24
C GLU A 36 16.24 29.59 -0.90
N GLY A 37 16.09 29.90 0.38
CA GLY A 37 15.12 30.87 0.85
C GLY A 37 13.69 30.35 0.89
N GLU A 38 12.76 31.27 1.14
CA GLU A 38 11.35 30.97 1.38
C GLU A 38 10.68 30.34 0.15
N LYS A 39 9.82 29.33 0.38
CA LYS A 39 9.09 28.58 -0.67
C LYS A 39 9.98 27.74 -1.59
N SER A 40 11.27 27.59 -1.25
CA SER A 40 12.12 26.58 -1.87
C SER A 40 11.70 25.19 -1.37
N ILE A 41 12.09 24.13 -2.10
CA ILE A 41 11.82 22.76 -1.67
C ILE A 41 12.57 22.46 -0.36
N CYS A 42 13.77 23.02 -0.20
CA CYS A 42 14.53 22.94 1.04
C CYS A 42 13.74 23.52 2.22
N ASP A 43 13.17 24.71 2.04
CA ASP A 43 12.35 25.38 3.07
C ASP A 43 11.05 24.61 3.37
N ASP A 44 10.37 24.09 2.34
CA ASP A 44 9.19 23.22 2.51
C ASP A 44 9.51 21.99 3.37
N PHE A 45 10.60 21.29 3.05
CA PHE A 45 11.03 20.10 3.79
C PHE A 45 11.41 20.44 5.23
N TYR A 46 12.16 21.51 5.44
CA TYR A 46 12.54 21.97 6.76
C TYR A 46 11.30 22.28 7.61
N LYS A 47 10.35 23.06 7.08
CA LYS A 47 9.10 23.43 7.76
C LYS A 47 8.24 22.21 8.05
N GLN A 48 8.09 21.28 7.10
CA GLN A 48 7.33 20.06 7.32
C GLN A 48 7.93 19.19 8.44
N HIS A 49 9.26 19.06 8.48
CA HIS A 49 9.93 18.32 9.55
C HIS A 49 9.70 18.99 10.93
N GLN A 50 9.79 20.32 11.00
CA GLN A 50 9.52 21.04 12.25
C GLN A 50 8.07 20.89 12.71
N LEU A 51 7.11 20.94 11.78
CA LEU A 51 5.70 20.69 12.08
C LEU A 51 5.49 19.28 12.64
N ASN A 52 6.06 18.26 11.99
CA ASN A 52 5.97 16.87 12.46
C ASN A 52 6.60 16.68 13.85
N ARG A 53 7.77 17.31 14.07
CA ARG A 53 8.46 17.27 15.36
C ARG A 53 7.67 17.96 16.46
N SER A 54 7.00 19.07 16.17
CA SER A 54 6.12 19.76 17.12
C SER A 54 4.94 18.90 17.55
N ALA A 55 4.49 17.98 16.68
CA ALA A 55 3.48 16.98 16.98
C ALA A 55 4.04 15.71 17.65
N SER A 56 5.30 15.73 18.13
CA SER A 56 6.00 14.59 18.74
C SER A 56 6.13 13.36 17.83
N LYS A 57 6.28 13.58 16.52
CA LYS A 57 6.49 12.52 15.53
C LYS A 57 7.86 12.65 14.86
N GLY A 58 8.49 11.51 14.60
CA GLY A 58 9.58 11.46 13.63
C GLY A 58 9.01 11.59 12.22
N SER A 59 9.82 12.02 11.26
CA SER A 59 9.38 11.99 9.87
C SER A 59 10.52 11.76 8.90
N LEU A 60 10.22 11.02 7.83
CA LEU A 60 11.05 10.92 6.63
C LEU A 60 10.31 11.62 5.50
N LEU A 61 11.02 12.51 4.80
CA LEU A 61 10.48 13.31 3.71
C LEU A 61 11.06 12.81 2.39
N PHE A 62 10.18 12.58 1.42
CA PHE A 62 10.54 12.01 0.14
C PHE A 62 10.14 12.98 -0.98
N LEU A 63 11.12 13.38 -1.79
CA LEU A 63 10.87 14.09 -3.03
C LEU A 63 10.73 13.06 -4.15
N VAL A 64 9.56 13.03 -4.79
CA VAL A 64 9.27 12.09 -5.88
C VAL A 64 9.47 12.78 -7.21
N VAL A 65 10.37 12.23 -8.04
CA VAL A 65 10.70 12.78 -9.37
C VAL A 65 10.52 11.74 -10.48
N ALA A 66 10.15 12.22 -11.66
CA ALA A 66 9.91 11.40 -12.85
C ALA A 66 11.18 11.14 -13.70
N CYS A 67 12.37 11.55 -13.24
CA CYS A 67 13.62 11.40 -13.99
C CYS A 67 14.73 10.84 -13.09
N GLU A 68 15.28 9.69 -13.49
CA GLU A 68 16.31 9.00 -12.70
C GLU A 68 17.61 9.81 -12.60
N LYS A 69 18.04 10.46 -13.68
CA LYS A 69 19.20 11.38 -13.66
C LYS A 69 18.98 12.54 -12.69
N LEU A 70 17.75 13.06 -12.63
CA LEU A 70 17.39 14.13 -11.70
C LEU A 70 17.40 13.63 -10.25
N LYS A 71 16.90 12.42 -10.00
CA LYS A 71 16.96 11.76 -8.69
C LYS A 71 18.40 11.65 -8.20
N GLU A 72 19.32 11.19 -9.03
CA GLU A 72 20.74 11.07 -8.67
C GLU A 72 21.37 12.42 -8.33
N LYS A 73 21.11 13.44 -9.15
CA LYS A 73 21.58 14.81 -8.92
C LYS A 73 21.06 15.35 -7.58
N LEU A 74 19.74 15.31 -7.38
CA LEU A 74 19.12 15.86 -6.18
C LEU A 74 19.52 15.10 -4.91
N ASN A 75 19.78 13.80 -4.98
CA ASN A 75 20.31 13.04 -3.83
C ASN A 75 21.74 13.43 -3.45
N LYS A 76 22.59 13.82 -4.42
CA LYS A 76 23.94 14.34 -4.14
C LYS A 76 23.90 15.76 -3.59
N ASP A 77 22.93 16.55 -4.07
CA ASP A 77 22.81 17.97 -3.77
C ASP A 77 21.87 18.25 -2.57
N ILE A 78 21.53 17.24 -1.75
CA ILE A 78 20.65 17.45 -0.58
C ILE A 78 21.33 18.43 0.39
N PRO A 79 20.68 19.56 0.75
CA PRO A 79 21.24 20.51 1.70
C PRO A 79 21.46 19.87 3.07
N ILE A 80 22.61 20.17 3.70
CA ILE A 80 23.02 19.66 5.03
C ILE A 80 21.91 19.85 6.06
N LEU A 81 21.17 20.97 5.98
CA LEU A 81 20.07 21.31 6.88
C LEU A 81 18.96 20.25 6.94
N ILE A 82 18.70 19.57 5.82
CA ILE A 82 17.58 18.62 5.67
C ILE A 82 18.05 17.18 5.42
N GLN A 83 19.35 16.97 5.25
CA GLN A 83 19.96 15.70 4.81
C GLN A 83 19.57 14.49 5.66
N ASN A 84 19.41 14.66 6.97
CA ASN A 84 19.17 13.55 7.91
C ASN A 84 17.75 12.97 7.84
N TYR A 85 16.82 13.64 7.18
CA TYR A 85 15.41 13.22 7.12
C TYR A 85 14.82 13.35 5.71
N SER A 86 15.66 13.55 4.69
CA SER A 86 15.23 13.78 3.32
C SER A 86 15.82 12.75 2.37
N GLN A 87 15.00 12.28 1.43
CA GLN A 87 15.40 11.37 0.36
C GLN A 87 14.74 11.77 -0.95
N VAL A 88 15.37 11.43 -2.07
CA VAL A 88 14.77 11.59 -3.40
C VAL A 88 14.53 10.23 -4.01
N ILE A 89 13.27 9.95 -4.31
CA ILE A 89 12.84 8.71 -4.95
C ILE A 89 12.42 8.98 -6.39
N TYR A 90 12.66 7.98 -7.24
CA TYR A 90 12.20 7.98 -8.61
C TYR A 90 10.90 7.20 -8.69
N PHE A 91 9.93 7.73 -9.42
CA PHE A 91 8.73 7.01 -9.81
C PHE A 91 8.48 7.29 -11.29
N CYS A 92 8.36 6.23 -12.09
CA CYS A 92 8.23 6.35 -13.53
C CYS A 92 6.98 7.14 -13.93
N TYR A 93 7.16 8.08 -14.85
CA TYR A 93 6.05 8.77 -15.51
C TYR A 93 5.86 8.20 -16.91
N GLU A 94 4.65 7.74 -17.20
CA GLU A 94 4.26 7.24 -18.51
C GLU A 94 2.88 7.76 -18.91
N ASN A 95 2.60 7.73 -20.21
CA ASN A 95 1.33 8.22 -20.76
C ASN A 95 0.18 7.21 -20.65
N SER A 96 0.45 6.00 -20.15
CA SER A 96 -0.58 4.99 -19.88
C SER A 96 -0.27 4.22 -18.60
N LEU A 97 -1.34 3.84 -17.89
CA LEU A 97 -1.23 3.11 -16.63
C LEU A 97 -0.59 1.72 -16.82
N SER A 98 -0.89 1.02 -17.92
CA SER A 98 -0.28 -0.28 -18.23
C SER A 98 1.25 -0.17 -18.32
N LYS A 99 1.78 0.91 -18.92
CA LYS A 99 3.24 1.13 -18.99
C LYS A 99 3.85 1.42 -17.62
N ILE A 100 3.13 2.14 -16.75
CA ILE A 100 3.58 2.33 -15.36
C ILE A 100 3.63 0.98 -14.65
N ILE A 101 2.58 0.17 -14.76
CA ILE A 101 2.51 -1.18 -14.16
C ILE A 101 3.64 -2.07 -14.67
N GLU A 102 3.97 -2.04 -15.96
CA GLU A 102 5.05 -2.83 -16.53
C GLU A 102 6.44 -2.41 -16.01
N LYS A 103 6.65 -1.11 -15.78
CA LYS A 103 7.95 -0.56 -15.38
C LYS A 103 8.18 -0.54 -13.87
N GLU A 104 7.13 -0.31 -13.09
CA GLU A 104 7.18 -0.20 -11.64
C GLU A 104 6.80 -1.53 -10.98
N VAL A 105 7.80 -2.40 -10.79
CA VAL A 105 7.59 -3.77 -10.29
C VAL A 105 6.92 -3.78 -8.91
N ASP A 106 7.31 -2.88 -8.01
CA ASP A 106 6.73 -2.82 -6.66
C ASP A 106 5.29 -2.28 -6.68
N PHE A 107 5.00 -1.34 -7.59
CA PHE A 107 3.63 -0.90 -7.84
C PHE A 107 2.78 -2.06 -8.37
N LYS A 108 3.27 -2.78 -9.39
CA LYS A 108 2.58 -3.97 -9.94
C LYS A 108 2.29 -5.01 -8.86
N LYS A 109 3.28 -5.39 -8.05
CA LYS A 109 3.11 -6.34 -6.94
C LYS A 109 2.08 -5.88 -5.93
N SER A 110 2.05 -4.59 -5.64
CA SER A 110 1.06 -4.00 -4.74
C SER A 110 -0.35 -4.16 -5.31
N ILE A 111 -0.54 -3.90 -6.61
CA ILE A 111 -1.84 -4.10 -7.27
C ILE A 111 -2.21 -5.59 -7.36
N GLU A 112 -1.26 -6.48 -7.67
CA GLU A 112 -1.47 -7.94 -7.66
C GLU A 112 -1.90 -8.46 -6.29
N TYR A 113 -1.34 -7.90 -5.22
CA TYR A 113 -1.76 -8.21 -3.85
C TYR A 113 -3.20 -7.77 -3.57
N LEU A 114 -3.65 -6.66 -4.15
CA LEU A 114 -5.02 -6.17 -4.03
C LEU A 114 -6.02 -6.94 -4.89
N CYS A 115 -5.56 -7.68 -5.90
CA CYS A 115 -6.45 -8.47 -6.76
C CYS A 115 -7.10 -9.62 -5.97
N ALA A 116 -8.35 -9.92 -6.32
CA ALA A 116 -9.10 -11.09 -5.86
C ALA A 116 -8.57 -12.42 -6.44
N PHE A 117 -7.84 -12.36 -7.54
CA PHE A 117 -7.35 -13.53 -8.28
C PHE A 117 -5.91 -13.86 -7.87
N ASP A 118 -5.58 -15.14 -7.80
CA ASP A 118 -4.20 -15.59 -7.71
C ASP A 118 -3.55 -15.52 -9.11
N ASN A 119 -2.36 -14.94 -9.19
CA ASN A 119 -1.65 -14.66 -10.45
C ASN A 119 -2.53 -13.95 -11.51
N PRO A 120 -3.05 -12.75 -11.23
CA PRO A 120 -3.98 -12.06 -12.11
C PRO A 120 -3.36 -11.75 -13.48
N GLU A 121 -4.16 -11.91 -14.54
CA GLU A 121 -3.78 -11.50 -15.90
C GLU A 121 -3.57 -9.97 -15.99
N PRO A 122 -2.75 -9.47 -16.93
CA PRO A 122 -2.41 -8.05 -17.01
C PRO A 122 -3.61 -7.09 -17.10
N ASP A 123 -4.68 -7.49 -17.80
CA ASP A 123 -5.92 -6.72 -17.91
C ASP A 123 -6.63 -6.57 -16.57
N LYS A 124 -6.57 -7.59 -15.71
CA LYS A 124 -7.14 -7.57 -14.36
C LYS A 124 -6.36 -6.65 -13.43
N ILE A 125 -5.03 -6.66 -13.53
CA ILE A 125 -4.14 -5.75 -12.79
C ILE A 125 -4.45 -4.30 -13.20
N GLU A 126 -4.50 -4.03 -14.51
CA GLU A 126 -4.81 -2.69 -15.02
C GLU A 126 -6.22 -2.22 -14.60
N CYS A 127 -7.21 -3.12 -14.63
CA CYS A 127 -8.57 -2.83 -14.17
C CYS A 127 -8.57 -2.42 -12.69
N VAL A 128 -7.95 -3.19 -11.80
CA VAL A 128 -7.87 -2.87 -10.37
C VAL A 128 -7.16 -1.55 -10.13
N ALA A 129 -6.02 -1.31 -10.79
CA ALA A 129 -5.29 -0.05 -10.68
C ALA A 129 -6.14 1.16 -11.15
N SER A 130 -6.88 1.00 -12.24
CA SER A 130 -7.75 2.05 -12.79
C SER A 130 -8.89 2.40 -11.84
N VAL A 131 -9.52 1.39 -11.23
CA VAL A 131 -10.59 1.61 -10.25
C VAL A 131 -10.04 2.23 -8.97
N LEU A 132 -8.88 1.79 -8.46
CA LEU A 132 -8.25 2.41 -7.30
C LEU A 132 -7.95 3.89 -7.54
N LEU A 133 -7.46 4.22 -8.74
CA LEU A 133 -7.25 5.62 -9.13
C LEU A 133 -8.57 6.39 -9.19
N GLY A 134 -9.62 5.80 -9.78
CA GLY A 134 -10.95 6.40 -9.81
C GLY A 134 -11.54 6.63 -8.42
N ALA A 135 -11.40 5.66 -7.52
CA ALA A 135 -11.81 5.74 -6.13
C ALA A 135 -11.06 6.85 -5.37
N TRP A 136 -9.73 6.92 -5.53
CA TRP A 136 -8.93 8.01 -4.96
C TRP A 136 -9.37 9.40 -5.44
N LEU A 137 -9.70 9.52 -6.73
CA LEU A 137 -10.21 10.76 -7.28
C LEU A 137 -11.59 11.13 -6.71
N ALA A 138 -12.46 10.14 -6.49
CA ALA A 138 -13.84 10.32 -6.02
C ALA A 138 -13.99 10.60 -4.51
N ILE A 139 -13.01 10.24 -3.67
CA ILE A 139 -13.10 10.43 -2.22
C ILE A 139 -12.80 11.88 -1.81
N ASP A 140 -13.48 12.32 -0.74
CA ASP A 140 -13.15 13.54 -0.01
C ASP A 140 -11.79 13.40 0.70
N LYS A 141 -10.81 14.15 0.21
CA LYS A 141 -9.39 14.05 0.62
C LYS A 141 -9.10 14.77 1.94
N THR A 142 -10.09 15.40 2.59
CA THR A 142 -9.86 16.13 3.85
C THR A 142 -9.45 15.21 5.00
N LYS A 143 -9.94 13.96 5.03
CA LYS A 143 -9.59 12.94 6.05
C LYS A 143 -9.54 11.51 5.51
N ALA A 144 -9.27 11.34 4.22
CA ALA A 144 -9.22 10.02 3.61
C ALA A 144 -8.03 9.20 4.11
N SER A 145 -8.28 7.96 4.48
CA SER A 145 -7.28 6.92 4.68
C SER A 145 -7.10 6.10 3.40
N VAL A 146 -6.01 5.33 3.34
CA VAL A 146 -5.79 4.35 2.26
C VAL A 146 -6.92 3.31 2.23
N MET A 147 -7.42 2.91 3.42
CA MET A 147 -8.53 1.98 3.50
C MET A 147 -9.82 2.55 2.91
N ASP A 148 -10.08 3.85 3.04
CA ASP A 148 -11.25 4.48 2.41
C ASP A 148 -11.16 4.37 0.88
N ALA A 149 -9.96 4.56 0.31
CA ALA A 149 -9.71 4.37 -1.12
C ALA A 149 -9.94 2.93 -1.58
N ILE A 150 -9.45 1.95 -0.80
CA ILE A 150 -9.64 0.54 -1.10
C ILE A 150 -11.11 0.15 -0.99
N SER A 151 -11.79 0.51 0.10
CA SER A 151 -13.21 0.22 0.31
C SER A 151 -14.07 0.85 -0.78
N LYS A 152 -13.79 2.09 -1.18
CA LYS A 152 -14.51 2.71 -2.28
C LYS A 152 -14.28 2.02 -3.62
N ALA A 153 -13.07 1.53 -3.87
CA ALA A 153 -12.77 0.74 -5.06
C ALA A 153 -13.51 -0.61 -5.05
N GLN A 154 -13.61 -1.26 -3.89
CA GLN A 154 -14.40 -2.49 -3.71
C GLN A 154 -15.89 -2.26 -4.00
N GLU A 155 -16.45 -1.10 -3.65
CA GLU A 155 -17.85 -0.76 -4.02
C GLU A 155 -18.06 -0.71 -5.55
N TYR A 156 -17.05 -0.29 -6.32
CA TYR A 156 -17.18 -0.20 -7.78
C TYR A 156 -17.05 -1.55 -8.50
N ILE A 157 -16.12 -2.40 -8.05
CA ILE A 157 -15.85 -3.72 -8.65
C ILE A 157 -15.57 -4.77 -7.57
N PRO A 158 -16.59 -5.17 -6.80
CA PRO A 158 -16.42 -6.02 -5.62
C PRO A 158 -15.81 -7.39 -5.94
N SER A 159 -15.93 -7.86 -7.19
CA SER A 159 -15.39 -9.15 -7.64
C SER A 159 -13.92 -9.15 -8.06
N TYR A 160 -13.26 -7.99 -8.09
CA TYR A 160 -11.89 -7.84 -8.61
C TYR A 160 -10.88 -7.48 -7.52
N ILE A 161 -11.32 -6.88 -6.42
CA ILE A 161 -10.47 -6.47 -5.30
C ILE A 161 -10.71 -7.41 -4.13
N ARG A 162 -9.64 -7.96 -3.56
CA ARG A 162 -9.71 -8.86 -2.40
C ARG A 162 -10.46 -8.23 -1.23
N SER A 163 -11.12 -9.05 -0.41
CA SER A 163 -11.59 -8.61 0.90
C SER A 163 -10.42 -8.43 1.87
N PHE A 164 -10.56 -7.44 2.75
CA PHE A 164 -9.68 -7.18 3.90
C PHE A 164 -10.34 -7.54 5.23
N GLN A 165 -11.58 -8.03 5.18
CA GLN A 165 -12.21 -8.61 6.35
C GLN A 165 -11.47 -9.91 6.70
N ALA A 166 -11.35 -10.22 7.99
CA ALA A 166 -10.73 -11.45 8.48
C ALA A 166 -11.40 -12.67 7.83
N GLU A 167 -10.68 -13.81 7.76
CA GLU A 167 -11.13 -15.07 7.19
C GLU A 167 -12.63 -15.27 7.43
N LEU A 168 -13.41 -15.32 6.35
CA LEU A 168 -14.84 -15.62 6.41
C LEU A 168 -14.94 -17.14 6.42
N PRO A 169 -15.05 -17.81 7.59
CA PRO A 169 -15.27 -19.24 7.61
C PRO A 169 -16.56 -19.54 6.86
N LEU A 170 -16.56 -20.60 6.05
CA LEU A 170 -17.80 -21.14 5.54
C LEU A 170 -18.66 -21.58 6.71
N ASP A 171 -19.97 -21.35 6.59
CA ASP A 171 -20.93 -21.95 7.50
C ASP A 171 -20.75 -23.48 7.49
N PRO A 172 -20.67 -24.15 8.66
CA PRO A 172 -20.49 -25.60 8.73
C PRO A 172 -21.51 -26.40 7.92
N GLU A 173 -22.76 -25.93 7.83
CA GLU A 173 -23.80 -26.59 7.03
C GLU A 173 -23.48 -26.49 5.53
N VAL A 174 -22.99 -25.32 5.08
CA VAL A 174 -22.56 -25.12 3.70
C VAL A 174 -21.32 -25.97 3.39
N GLN A 175 -20.37 -26.05 4.32
CA GLN A 175 -19.19 -26.90 4.17
C GLN A 175 -19.59 -28.37 3.96
N VAL A 176 -20.50 -28.91 4.77
CA VAL A 176 -21.02 -30.28 4.62
C VAL A 176 -21.67 -30.49 3.26
N ILE A 177 -22.41 -29.50 2.75
CA ILE A 177 -23.01 -29.57 1.41
C ILE A 177 -21.94 -29.62 0.33
N LEU A 178 -20.94 -28.73 0.37
CA LEU A 178 -19.90 -28.66 -0.65
C LEU A 178 -19.00 -29.90 -0.64
N ASP A 179 -18.63 -30.39 0.55
CA ASP A 179 -17.82 -31.60 0.74
C ASP A 179 -18.55 -32.87 0.28
N GLY A 180 -19.89 -32.84 0.21
CA GLY A 180 -20.73 -33.94 -0.26
C GLY A 180 -20.89 -34.02 -1.79
N ILE A 181 -20.36 -33.06 -2.56
CA ILE A 181 -20.46 -33.06 -4.02
C ILE A 181 -19.26 -33.80 -4.62
N ASP A 182 -19.51 -34.97 -5.21
CA ASP A 182 -18.47 -35.74 -5.88
C ASP A 182 -17.73 -34.93 -6.96
N ASN A 183 -16.40 -34.93 -6.91
CA ASN A 183 -15.51 -34.18 -7.82
C ASN A 183 -15.65 -32.66 -7.77
N PHE A 184 -16.15 -32.12 -6.66
CA PHE A 184 -16.11 -30.69 -6.36
C PHE A 184 -14.93 -30.38 -5.42
N THR A 185 -14.11 -29.41 -5.79
CA THR A 185 -13.04 -28.89 -4.94
C THR A 185 -13.23 -27.39 -4.78
N TYR A 186 -12.92 -26.86 -3.61
CA TYR A 186 -13.02 -25.43 -3.37
C TYR A 186 -11.95 -24.93 -2.40
N ASN A 187 -11.75 -23.61 -2.40
CA ASN A 187 -10.84 -22.90 -1.53
C ASN A 187 -11.42 -21.52 -1.20
N LEU A 188 -11.23 -21.07 0.04
CA LEU A 188 -11.53 -19.72 0.48
C LEU A 188 -10.24 -18.91 0.51
N THR A 189 -10.02 -18.07 -0.50
CA THR A 189 -8.87 -17.17 -0.51
C THR A 189 -9.33 -15.75 -0.79
N ARG A 190 -8.70 -14.77 -0.12
CA ARG A 190 -8.89 -13.34 -0.40
C ARG A 190 -10.35 -12.85 -0.29
N GLY A 191 -11.21 -13.55 0.46
CA GLY A 191 -12.64 -13.23 0.59
C GLY A 191 -13.55 -13.87 -0.47
N PHE A 192 -13.02 -14.80 -1.27
CA PHE A 192 -13.74 -15.46 -2.35
C PHE A 192 -13.77 -16.97 -2.16
N LEU A 193 -14.90 -17.58 -2.49
CA LEU A 193 -15.01 -19.01 -2.73
C LEU A 193 -14.58 -19.29 -4.17
N HIS A 194 -13.40 -19.87 -4.31
CA HIS A 194 -12.90 -20.45 -5.56
C HIS A 194 -13.30 -21.90 -5.62
N TRP A 195 -13.84 -22.37 -6.73
CA TRP A 195 -14.21 -23.77 -6.87
C TRP A 195 -13.97 -24.31 -8.27
N GLU A 196 -13.73 -25.61 -8.32
CA GLU A 196 -13.60 -26.41 -9.52
C GLU A 196 -14.54 -27.61 -9.42
N PHE A 197 -15.19 -27.93 -10.54
CA PHE A 197 -16.01 -29.13 -10.65
C PHE A 197 -15.65 -29.90 -11.90
N GLN A 198 -15.31 -31.18 -11.73
CA GLN A 198 -14.96 -32.06 -12.84
C GLN A 198 -16.17 -32.93 -13.20
N GLY A 199 -17.03 -32.39 -14.08
CA GLY A 199 -18.11 -33.17 -14.69
C GLY A 199 -17.62 -33.96 -15.91
N ARG A 200 -18.38 -35.00 -16.34
CA ARG A 200 -18.08 -35.88 -17.51
C ARG A 200 -17.59 -35.10 -18.75
N GLY A 201 -16.28 -34.83 -18.82
CA GLY A 201 -15.62 -34.11 -19.92
C GLY A 201 -15.67 -32.57 -19.90
N ILE A 202 -16.16 -31.90 -18.84
CA ILE A 202 -16.24 -30.43 -18.77
C ILE A 202 -15.62 -29.94 -17.46
N TYR A 203 -14.57 -29.12 -17.56
CA TYR A 203 -13.98 -28.38 -16.45
C TYR A 203 -14.65 -27.01 -16.34
N LYS A 204 -15.13 -26.65 -15.14
CA LYS A 204 -15.58 -25.29 -14.83
C LYS A 204 -14.86 -24.77 -13.60
N THR A 205 -14.24 -23.60 -13.73
CA THR A 205 -13.62 -22.84 -12.64
C THR A 205 -14.41 -21.56 -12.44
N SER A 206 -14.71 -21.20 -11.20
CA SER A 206 -15.43 -19.95 -10.89
C SER A 206 -15.06 -19.41 -9.51
N SER A 207 -15.28 -18.11 -9.31
CA SER A 207 -15.03 -17.40 -8.06
C SER A 207 -16.27 -16.59 -7.69
N LYS A 208 -16.72 -16.67 -6.43
CA LYS A 208 -17.85 -15.88 -5.91
C LYS A 208 -17.45 -15.19 -4.60
N LEU A 209 -17.81 -13.92 -4.46
CA LEU A 209 -17.59 -13.15 -3.24
C LEU A 209 -18.42 -13.74 -2.09
N LEU A 210 -17.82 -13.83 -0.91
CA LEU A 210 -18.52 -14.16 0.33
C LEU A 210 -18.95 -12.85 0.99
N ASP A 211 -20.26 -12.61 1.02
CA ASP A 211 -20.91 -11.48 1.72
C ASP A 211 -21.70 -12.01 2.93
#